data_AF-A0A1C3F653-F1
#
_entry.id   AF-A0A1C3F653-F1
#
_cell.length_a   1.000
_cell.length_b   1.000
_cell.length_c   1.000
_cell.angle_alpha   90.00
_cell.angle_beta   90.00
_cell.angle_gamma   90.00
#
_symmetry.space_group_name_H-M   'P 1'
#
loop_
_entity.id
_entity.type
_entity.pdbx_description
1 polymer ?
#
loop_
_entity_poly.entity_id
_entity_poly.type
_entity_poly.pdbx_seq_one_letter_code
_entity_poly.pdbx_strand_id
1 'polypeptide(L)' 'MSETIDQIIQQIEELRLSLIKIKEGRSYTDKEVVTASQRLDQVLNKYQELINQHGG' A
#
# COMPACT_ATOMS: atom_id res chain seq x y z
N MET A 1 -2.50 -0.99 19.96
CA MET A 1 -1.40 -0.05 19.65
C MET A 1 -1.72 0.57 18.31
N SER A 2 -1.75 1.90 18.19
CA SER A 2 -1.88 2.56 16.89
C SER A 2 -0.56 2.40 16.14
N GLU A 3 -0.62 2.03 14.86
CA GLU A 3 0.55 2.04 13.98
C GLU A 3 1.06 3.49 13.86
N THR A 4 2.37 3.71 13.90
CA THR A 4 2.94 5.03 13.67
C THR A 4 2.96 5.35 12.18
N ILE A 5 3.04 6.64 11.83
CA ILE A 5 3.18 7.07 10.43
C ILE A 5 4.39 6.40 9.76
N ASP A 6 5.53 6.30 10.45
CA ASP A 6 6.74 5.67 9.91
C ASP A 6 6.53 4.17 9.62
N GLN A 7 5.81 3.46 10.49
CA GLN A 7 5.48 2.05 10.27
C GLN A 7 4.58 1.84 9.05
N ILE A 8 3.65 2.77 8.82
CA ILE A 8 2.77 2.73 7.66
C ILE A 8 3.54 3.06 6.38
N ILE A 9 4.45 4.05 6.42
CA ILE A 9 5.34 4.37 5.30
C ILE A 9 6.20 3.15 4.93
N GLN A 10 6.75 2.45 5.93
CA GLN A 10 7.52 1.22 5.68
C GLN A 10 6.66 0.14 5.00
N GLN A 11 5.45 -0.10 5.48
CA GLN A 11 4.53 -1.07 4.87
C GLN A 11 4.15 -0.70 3.43
N ILE A 12 3.95 0.59 3.16
CA ILE A 12 3.71 1.09 1.80
C ILE A 12 4.88 0.72 0.90
N GLU A 13 6.12 0.96 1.33
CA GLU A 13 7.30 0.67 0.50
C GLU A 13 7.49 -0.83 0.26
N GLU A 14 7.30 -1.66 1.29
CA GLU A 14 7.36 -3.12 1.16
C GLU A 14 6.31 -3.64 0.15
N LEU A 15 5.07 -3.13 0.22
CA LEU A 15 4.00 -3.49 -0.70
C LEU A 15 4.23 -2.96 -2.12
N ARG A 16 4.80 -1.76 -2.28
CA ARG A 16 5.18 -1.21 -3.58
C ARG A 16 6.23 -2.08 -4.27
N LEU A 17 7.28 -2.49 -3.55
CA LEU A 17 8.31 -3.38 -4.07
C LEU A 17 7.74 -4.77 -4.41
N SER A 18 6.83 -5.28 -3.58
CA SER A 18 6.12 -6.54 -3.86
C SER A 18 5.29 -6.45 -5.14
N LEU A 19 4.51 -5.38 -5.31
CA LEU A 19 3.69 -5.17 -6.50
C LEU A 19 4.54 -5.07 -7.77
N ILE A 20 5.68 -4.38 -7.73
CA ILE A 20 6.61 -4.30 -8.87
C ILE A 20 7.05 -5.71 -9.30
N LYS A 21 7.48 -6.54 -8.34
CA LYS A 21 7.89 -7.92 -8.60
C LYS A 21 6.74 -8.78 -9.13
N ILE A 22 5.56 -8.67 -8.54
CA ILE A 22 4.36 -9.43 -8.96
C ILE A 22 3.90 -9.02 -10.37
N LYS A 23 4.02 -7.73 -10.72
CA LYS A 23 3.61 -7.20 -12.01
C LYS A 23 4.58 -7.54 -13.14
N GLU A 24 5.83 -7.90 -12.83
CA GLU A 24 6.83 -8.21 -13.85
C GLU A 24 6.35 -9.34 -14.77
N GLY A 25 6.27 -9.04 -16.07
CA GLY A 25 5.75 -9.99 -17.07
C GLY A 25 4.24 -10.25 -17.03
N ARG A 26 3.46 -9.56 -16.18
CA ARG A 26 2.01 -9.75 -16.02
C ARG A 26 1.20 -8.51 -16.44
N SER A 27 -0.06 -8.75 -16.83
CA SER A 27 -1.03 -7.69 -17.10
C SER A 27 -1.48 -7.02 -15.79
N TYR A 28 -1.88 -5.75 -15.84
CA TYR A 28 -2.52 -5.09 -14.70
C TYR A 28 -3.86 -5.70 -14.30
N THR A 29 -4.52 -6.42 -15.22
CA THR A 29 -5.76 -7.16 -14.95
C THR A 29 -5.51 -8.57 -14.41
N ASP A 30 -4.24 -8.98 -14.29
CA ASP A 30 -3.89 -10.26 -13.67
C ASP A 30 -4.37 -10.27 -12.19
N LYS A 31 -4.96 -11.38 -11.77
CA LYS A 31 -5.58 -11.50 -10.45
C LYS A 31 -4.57 -11.26 -9.31
N GLU A 32 -3.33 -11.71 -9.45
CA GLU A 32 -2.29 -11.48 -8.43
C GLU A 32 -1.89 -10.01 -8.38
N VAL A 33 -1.78 -9.36 -9.54
CA VAL A 33 -1.45 -7.92 -9.64
C VAL A 33 -2.57 -7.08 -9.04
N VAL A 34 -3.83 -7.40 -9.33
CA VAL A 34 -5.00 -6.73 -8.73
C VAL A 34 -5.01 -6.91 -7.22
N THR A 35 -4.79 -8.14 -6.74
CA THR A 35 -4.78 -8.42 -5.29
C THR A 35 -3.66 -7.66 -4.58
N ALA A 36 -2.45 -7.61 -5.16
CA ALA A 36 -1.34 -6.87 -4.61
C ALA A 36 -1.61 -5.35 -4.60
N SER A 37 -2.22 -4.83 -5.66
CA SER A 37 -2.62 -3.42 -5.76
C SER A 37 -3.65 -3.05 -4.70
N GLN A 38 -4.68 -3.88 -4.50
CA GLN A 38 -5.69 -3.66 -3.46
C GLN A 38 -5.11 -3.64 -2.04
N ARG A 39 -4.10 -4.47 -1.76
CA ARG A 39 -3.41 -4.46 -0.45
C ARG A 39 -2.63 -3.16 -0.26
N LEU A 40 -1.93 -2.70 -1.29
CA LEU A 40 -1.23 -1.42 -1.24
C LEU A 40 -2.21 -0.26 -1.01
N ASP A 41 -3.34 -0.24 -1.72
CA ASP A 41 -4.38 0.77 -1.57
C ASP A 41 -4.95 0.82 -0.14
N GLN A 42 -5.15 -0.33 0.50
CA GLN A 42 -5.63 -0.38 1.89
C GLN A 42 -4.69 0.34 2.86
N VAL A 43 -3.38 0.16 2.70
CA VAL A 43 -2.38 0.81 3.57
C VAL A 43 -2.25 2.30 3.24
N LEU A 44 -2.34 2.67 1.96
CA LEU A 44 -2.38 4.08 1.53
C LEU A 44 -3.60 4.81 2.11
N ASN A 45 -4.76 4.16 2.17
CA ASN A 45 -5.96 4.75 2.79
C ASN A 45 -5.74 5.01 4.29
N LYS A 46 -5.14 4.06 5.03
CA LYS A 46 -4.78 4.28 6.45
C LYS A 46 -3.82 5.46 6.62
N TYR A 47 -2.82 5.58 5.75
CA TYR A 47 -1.90 6.72 5.77
C TYR A 47 -2.66 8.04 5.59
N GLN A 48 -3.57 8.08 4.60
CA GLN A 48 -4.37 9.26 4.34
C GLN A 48 -5.28 9.63 5.52
N GLU A 49 -5.90 8.65 6.17
CA GLU A 49 -6.71 8.86 7.37
C GLU A 49 -5.89 9.49 8.50
N LEU A 50 -4.66 9.01 8.75
CA LEU A 50 -3.78 9.57 9.77
C LEU A 50 -3.36 11.01 9.47
N ILE A 51 -3.01 11.30 8.22
CA ILE A 51 -2.66 12.65 7.79
C ILE A 51 -3.86 13.59 7.94
N ASN A 52 -5.05 13.15 7.56
CA ASN A 52 -6.27 13.94 7.69
C ASN A 52 -6.66 14.20 9.16
N GLN A 53 -6.33 13.28 10.07
CA GLN A 53 -6.57 13.45 11.51
C GLN A 53 -5.59 14.43 12.19
N HIS A 54 -4.41 14.65 11.61
CA HIS A 54 -3.38 15.53 12.17
C HIS A 54 -3.16 16.84 11.38
N GLY A 55 -3.89 17.01 10.26
CA GLY A 55 -3.76 18.14 9.34
C GLY A 55 -4.97 19.08 9.27
N GLY A 56 -5.84 19.07 10.28
CA GLY A 56 -7.01 19.96 10.41
C GLY A 56 -6.79 21.08 11.42
#